data_AF-A0A963JZA3-F1
#
_entry.id   AF-A0A963JZA3-F1
#
_cell.length_a   1.000
_cell.length_b   1.000
_cell.length_c   1.000
_cell.angle_alpha   90.00
_cell.angle_beta   90.00
_cell.angle_gamma   90.00
#
_symmetry.space_group_name_H-M   'P 1'
#
loop_
_entity.id
_entity.type
_entity.pdbx_description
1 polymer ?
#
loop_
_entity_poly.entity_id
_entity_poly.type
_entity_poly.pdbx_seq_one_letter_code
_entity_poly.pdbx_strand_id
1 'polypeptide(L)'
;YIHLSESDRGVPGTGTVDFAATMAALAEIGFQGDIVGEAFINMPPALAKALSVWRPVAKSAEEVLDPGMTMLKRLAVEHGLVAA
;
A
#
# COMPACT_ATOMS: atom_id res chain seq x y z
N TYR A 1 6.52 -12.72 0.01
CA TYR A 1 5.39 -11.98 -0.57
C TYR A 1 4.69 -11.23 0.55
N ILE A 2 4.45 -9.93 0.39
CA ILE A 2 3.72 -9.08 1.35
C ILE A 2 2.83 -8.06 0.61
N HIS A 3 1.67 -7.74 1.19
CA HIS A 3 0.82 -6.63 0.75
C HIS A 3 1.03 -5.40 1.62
N LEU A 4 1.23 -4.26 0.97
CA LEU A 4 1.19 -2.94 1.58
C LEU A 4 -0.17 -2.32 1.32
N SER A 5 -0.98 -2.23 2.37
CA SER A 5 -2.33 -1.68 2.30
C SER A 5 -2.52 -0.73 3.47
N GLU A 6 -3.07 0.46 3.19
CA GLU A 6 -3.36 1.44 4.23
C GLU A 6 -4.43 0.90 5.19
N SER A 7 -4.52 1.47 6.39
CA SER A 7 -5.44 1.08 7.46
C SER A 7 -6.90 0.97 7.00
N ASP A 8 -7.28 1.75 5.98
CA ASP A 8 -8.62 1.75 5.41
C ASP A 8 -8.69 1.26 3.96
N ARG A 9 -7.61 0.64 3.46
CA ARG A 9 -7.46 0.14 2.08
C ARG A 9 -7.50 1.23 0.99
N GLY A 10 -7.35 2.50 1.40
CA GLY A 10 -7.32 3.68 0.53
C GLY A 10 -5.91 4.03 0.06
N VAL A 11 -5.64 5.35 -0.03
CA VAL A 11 -4.37 5.90 -0.49
C VAL A 11 -3.28 5.68 0.58
N PRO A 12 -2.19 4.95 0.29
CA PRO A 12 -1.07 4.81 1.23
C PRO A 12 -0.55 6.16 1.73
N GLY A 13 -0.37 6.28 3.04
CA GLY A 13 0.11 7.50 3.70
C GLY A 13 -0.99 8.47 4.14
N THR A 14 -2.26 8.10 3.96
CA THR A 14 -3.41 8.92 4.39
C THR A 14 -4.16 8.34 5.60
N GLY A 15 -3.77 7.15 6.05
CA GLY A 15 -4.32 6.47 7.22
C GLY A 15 -3.35 6.45 8.39
N THR A 16 -3.29 5.32 9.08
CA THR A 16 -2.53 5.17 10.33
C THR A 16 -1.44 4.10 10.26
N VAL A 17 -1.20 3.48 9.09
CA VAL A 17 -0.13 2.49 8.97
C VAL A 17 1.24 3.18 8.95
N ASP A 18 2.14 2.73 9.83
CA ASP A 18 3.53 3.16 9.83
C ASP A 18 4.34 2.36 8.80
N PHE A 19 4.29 2.83 7.56
CA PHE A 19 5.04 2.20 6.47
C PHE A 19 6.56 2.32 6.65
N ALA A 20 7.06 3.38 7.30
CA ALA A 20 8.50 3.53 7.51
C ALA A 20 9.02 2.46 8.47
N ALA A 21 8.35 2.24 9.60
CA ALA A 21 8.67 1.16 10.52
C ALA A 21 8.53 -0.22 9.86
N THR A 22 7.52 -0.39 9.01
CA THR A 22 7.32 -1.64 8.25
C THR A 22 8.51 -1.92 7.32
N MET A 23 8.97 -0.92 6.55
CA MET A 23 10.13 -1.08 5.66
C MET A 23 11.42 -1.34 6.45
N ALA A 24 11.62 -0.64 7.57
CA ALA A 24 12.78 -0.86 8.43
C ALA A 24 12.85 -2.29 8.95
N ALA A 25 11.72 -2.83 9.44
CA ALA A 25 11.65 -4.20 9.93
C ALA A 25 11.90 -5.24 8.80
N LEU A 26 11.36 -5.01 7.60
CA LEU A 26 11.61 -5.88 6.44
C LEU A 26 13.09 -5.88 6.05
N ALA A 27 13.75 -4.72 6.10
CA ALA A 27 15.18 -4.61 5.82
C ALA A 27 16.02 -5.30 6.89
N GLU A 28 15.67 -5.15 8.18
CA GLU A 28 16.36 -5.77 9.32
C GLU A 28 16.41 -7.30 9.20
N ILE A 29 15.30 -7.92 8.77
CA ILE A 29 15.25 -9.38 8.57
C ILE A 29 15.81 -9.83 7.22
N GLY A 30 16.29 -8.91 6.38
CA GLY A 30 16.80 -9.20 5.05
C GLY A 30 15.73 -9.75 4.08
N PHE A 31 14.49 -9.27 4.16
CA PHE A 31 13.38 -9.76 3.34
C PHE A 31 13.67 -9.61 1.82
N GLN A 32 13.59 -10.71 1.06
CA GLN A 32 13.85 -10.77 -0.39
C GLN A 32 12.60 -11.08 -1.22
N GLY A 33 11.42 -11.09 -0.62
CA GLY A 33 10.18 -11.43 -1.32
C GLY A 33 9.53 -10.24 -2.01
N ASP A 34 8.51 -10.52 -2.83
CA ASP A 34 7.75 -9.45 -3.48
C ASP A 34 7.03 -8.56 -2.48
N ILE A 35 7.07 -7.25 -2.75
CA ILE A 35 6.36 -6.20 -2.02
C ILE A 35 5.35 -5.58 -2.99
N VAL A 36 4.06 -5.73 -2.69
CA VAL A 36 2.98 -5.32 -3.60
C VAL A 36 2.03 -4.36 -2.88
N GLY A 37 1.77 -3.20 -3.48
CA GLY A 37 0.73 -2.29 -2.99
C GLY A 37 -0.67 -2.81 -3.30
N GLU A 38 -1.59 -2.75 -2.33
CA GLU A 38 -2.98 -3.18 -2.48
C GLU A 38 -3.95 -2.09 -1.97
N ALA A 39 -4.87 -1.66 -2.83
CA ALA A 39 -5.95 -0.71 -2.52
C ALA A 39 -7.26 -1.12 -3.20
N PHE A 40 -8.40 -0.73 -2.64
CA PHE A 40 -9.73 -1.20 -3.05
C PHE A 40 -10.61 -0.10 -3.66
N ILE A 41 -10.27 0.30 -4.89
CA ILE A 41 -10.91 1.42 -5.60
C ILE A 41 -11.78 0.86 -6.74
N ASN A 42 -12.97 1.42 -6.93
CA ASN A 42 -13.86 1.10 -8.06
C ASN A 42 -14.09 -0.40 -8.29
N MET A 43 -14.22 -1.17 -7.20
CA MET A 43 -14.38 -2.62 -7.29
C MET A 43 -15.78 -3.02 -7.78
N PRO A 44 -15.91 -4.14 -8.51
CA PRO A 44 -17.20 -4.71 -8.84
C PRO A 44 -18.06 -4.93 -7.58
N PRO A 45 -19.39 -4.74 -7.62
CA PRO A 45 -20.25 -4.81 -6.43
C PRO A 45 -20.12 -6.12 -5.64
N ALA A 46 -19.93 -7.25 -6.33
CA ALA A 46 -19.73 -8.55 -5.68
C ALA A 46 -18.43 -8.57 -4.85
N LEU A 47 -17.34 -7.98 -5.37
CA LEU A 47 -16.05 -7.91 -4.70
C LEU A 47 -16.08 -6.88 -3.57
N ALA A 48 -16.69 -5.71 -3.78
CA ALA A 48 -16.90 -4.70 -2.75
C ALA A 48 -17.66 -5.27 -1.55
N LYS A 49 -18.72 -6.07 -1.79
CA LYS A 49 -19.46 -6.78 -0.74
C LYS A 49 -18.59 -7.81 -0.02
N ALA A 50 -17.82 -8.61 -0.77
CA ALA A 50 -16.95 -9.64 -0.18
C ALA A 50 -15.83 -9.03 0.69
N LEU A 51 -15.31 -7.87 0.31
CA LEU A 51 -14.23 -7.16 1.02
C LEU A 51 -14.74 -6.08 1.98
N SER A 52 -16.05 -5.99 2.20
CA SER A 52 -16.67 -5.02 3.11
C SER A 52 -16.33 -3.56 2.82
N VAL A 53 -16.24 -3.19 1.54
CA VAL A 53 -16.00 -1.81 1.10
C VAL A 53 -17.32 -1.06 1.04
N TRP A 54 -17.65 -0.39 2.15
CA TRP A 54 -18.93 0.32 2.33
C TRP A 54 -18.88 1.82 2.01
N ARG A 55 -17.69 2.36 1.80
CA ARG A 55 -17.46 3.76 1.46
C ARG A 55 -16.39 3.88 0.38
N PRO A 56 -16.36 4.98 -0.39
CA PRO A 56 -15.19 5.34 -1.16
C PRO A 56 -13.96 5.45 -0.26
N VAL A 57 -12.85 4.84 -0.66
CA VAL A 57 -11.56 4.86 0.06
C VAL A 57 -10.50 5.71 -0.64
N ALA A 58 -10.74 6.07 -1.90
CA ALA A 58 -9.97 7.03 -2.70
C ALA A 58 -10.93 7.70 -3.71
N LYS A 59 -10.55 8.87 -4.24
CA LYS A 59 -11.33 9.57 -5.29
C LYS A 59 -11.14 8.93 -6.66
N SER A 60 -9.95 8.39 -6.93
CA SER A 60 -9.62 7.75 -8.20
C SER A 60 -8.44 6.79 -8.06
N ALA A 61 -8.16 6.01 -9.11
CA ALA A 61 -7.01 5.12 -9.14
C ALA A 61 -5.68 5.90 -9.17
N GLU A 62 -5.66 7.03 -9.87
CA GLU A 62 -4.53 7.94 -9.98
C GLU A 62 -4.13 8.50 -8.60
N GLU A 63 -5.09 8.81 -7.73
CA GLU A 63 -4.80 9.27 -6.36
C GLU A 63 -4.06 8.20 -5.53
N VAL A 64 -4.23 6.91 -5.84
CA VAL A 64 -3.47 5.83 -5.19
C VAL A 64 -2.12 5.61 -5.87
N LEU A 65 -2.10 5.61 -7.20
CA LEU A 65 -0.90 5.32 -7.98
C LEU A 65 0.14 6.45 -7.93
N ASP A 66 -0.27 7.72 -7.91
CA ASP A 66 0.66 8.84 -7.96
C ASP A 66 1.28 9.09 -6.58
N PRO A 67 0.60 9.72 -5.60
CA PRO A 67 1.24 10.05 -4.32
C PRO A 67 1.50 8.81 -3.46
N GLY A 68 0.54 7.87 -3.40
CA GLY A 68 0.61 6.70 -2.53
C GLY A 68 1.73 5.74 -2.92
N MET A 69 1.74 5.27 -4.17
CA MET A 69 2.79 4.34 -4.62
C MET A 69 4.16 5.00 -4.74
N THR A 70 4.24 6.30 -5.07
CA THR A 70 5.52 7.02 -5.05
C THR A 70 6.10 7.06 -3.63
N MET A 71 5.27 7.30 -2.62
CA MET A 71 5.70 7.30 -1.21
C MET A 71 6.19 5.91 -0.78
N LEU A 72 5.45 4.84 -1.10
CA LEU A 72 5.85 3.47 -0.78
C LEU A 72 7.15 3.07 -1.50
N LYS A 73 7.28 3.38 -2.79
CA LYS A 73 8.50 3.08 -3.56
C LYS A 73 9.70 3.83 -2.97
N ARG A 74 9.56 5.12 -2.65
CA ARG A 74 10.62 5.91 -2.03
C ARG A 74 11.10 5.28 -0.73
N LEU A 75 10.19 4.91 0.17
CA LEU A 75 10.54 4.27 1.45
C LEU A 75 11.25 2.93 1.23
N ALA A 76 10.80 2.12 0.27
CA ALA A 76 11.43 0.84 -0.05
C ALA A 76 12.86 1.02 -0.61
N VAL A 77 13.09 2.04 -1.44
CA VAL A 77 14.44 2.39 -1.95
C VAL A 77 15.34 2.88 -0.81
N GLU A 78 14.83 3.76 0.06
CA GLU A 78 15.56 4.30 1.22
C GLU A 78 16.05 3.20 2.17
N HIS A 79 15.31 2.08 2.26
CA HIS A 79 15.65 0.92 3.09
C HIS A 79 16.35 -0.21 2.32
N GLY A 80 16.69 -0.01 1.04
CA GLY A 80 17.40 -1.01 0.22
C GLY A 80 16.59 -2.26 -0.12
N LEU A 81 15.25 -2.20 -0.02
CA LEU A 81 14.36 -3.32 -0.32
C LEU A 81 14.08 -3.47 -1.82
N VAL A 82 14.18 -2.37 -2.58
CA VAL A 82 14.03 -2.36 -4.03
C VAL A 82 15.07 -1.44 -4.68
N ALA A 83 15.40 -1.68 -5.94
CA ALA A 83 16.26 -0.79 -6.70
C ALA A 83 15.59 0.57 -6.96
N ALA A 84 16.41 1.62 -7.09
CA ALA A 84 15.96 2.98 -7.42
C ALA A 84 15.24 3.03 -8.79
#